data_AF-A0A432S176-F1
#
_entry.id   AF-A0A432S176-F1
#
_cell.length_a   1.000
_cell.length_b   1.000
_cell.length_c   1.000
_cell.angle_alpha   90.00
_cell.angle_beta   90.00
_cell.angle_gamma   90.00
#
_symmetry.space_group_name_H-M   'P 1'
#
loop_
_entity.id
_entity.type
_entity.pdbx_description
1 polymer ?
#
loop_
_entity_poly.entity_id
_entity_poly.type
_entity_poly.pdbx_seq_one_letter_code
_entity_poly.pdbx_strand_id
1 'polypeptide(L)'
;MAELVEKLDETNTQTEAVSQQKTYKSRRYSNEFYTEEDYILNRRVTLLYGITFLFLAFSVVMSEILSIVFDEGLLSPVQVVFHSISFVGYVITFRYIYKKQYYIEEKNVQVFRNQKKIDEAEEKNW
;
A
#
# COMPACT_ATOMS: atom_id res chain seq x y z
N MET A 1 -6.77 37.98 -29.06
CA MET A 1 -7.64 37.07 -28.27
C MET A 1 -7.57 35.65 -28.79
N ALA A 2 -7.82 35.38 -30.08
CA ALA A 2 -7.71 34.02 -30.66
C ALA A 2 -6.29 33.42 -30.53
N GLU A 3 -5.25 34.21 -30.80
CA GLU A 3 -3.84 33.78 -30.75
C GLU A 3 -3.33 33.43 -29.34
N LEU A 4 -3.96 33.99 -28.29
CA LEU A 4 -3.65 33.69 -26.89
C LEU A 4 -4.37 32.42 -26.41
N VAL A 5 -5.53 32.11 -26.99
CA VAL A 5 -6.30 30.89 -26.71
C VAL A 5 -5.62 29.69 -27.36
N GLU A 6 -5.15 29.85 -28.60
CA GLU A 6 -4.42 28.80 -29.34
C GLU A 6 -3.09 28.43 -28.65
N LYS A 7 -2.32 29.43 -28.18
CA LYS A 7 -1.11 29.17 -27.37
C LYS A 7 -1.42 28.50 -26.03
N LEU A 8 -2.56 28.80 -25.40
CA LEU A 8 -2.93 28.17 -24.13
C LEU A 8 -3.27 26.69 -24.31
N ASP A 9 -3.97 26.35 -25.40
CA ASP A 9 -4.32 24.96 -25.73
C ASP A 9 -3.10 24.13 -26.11
N GLU A 10 -2.16 24.69 -26.89
CA GLU A 10 -0.90 24.01 -27.20
C GLU A 10 -0.06 23.74 -25.95
N THR A 11 -0.05 24.69 -24.99
CA THR A 11 0.71 24.56 -23.74
C THR A 11 0.08 23.50 -22.80
N ASN A 12 -1.25 23.44 -22.73
CA ASN A 12 -1.96 22.40 -21.96
C ASN A 12 -1.77 21.02 -22.58
N THR A 13 -1.85 20.89 -23.90
CA THR A 13 -1.68 19.61 -24.61
C THR A 13 -0.25 19.08 -24.45
N GLN A 14 0.76 19.95 -24.48
CA GLN A 14 2.16 19.57 -24.19
C GLN A 14 2.36 19.18 -22.72
N THR A 15 1.72 19.87 -21.78
CA THR A 15 1.81 19.54 -20.34
C THR A 15 1.19 18.18 -20.03
N GLU A 16 0.05 17.86 -20.65
CA GLU A 16 -0.61 16.56 -20.52
C GLU A 16 0.23 15.43 -21.15
N ALA A 17 0.79 15.65 -22.34
CA ALA A 17 1.67 14.68 -23.01
C ALA A 17 2.94 14.38 -22.19
N VAL A 18 3.60 15.40 -21.62
CA VAL A 18 4.78 15.23 -20.76
C VAL A 18 4.42 14.49 -19.46
N SER A 19 3.23 14.76 -18.87
CA SER A 19 2.77 14.07 -17.67
C SER A 19 2.46 12.59 -17.92
N GLN A 20 1.84 12.27 -19.06
CA GLN A 20 1.53 10.90 -19.46
C GLN A 20 2.81 10.14 -19.81
N GLN A 21 3.78 10.79 -20.47
CA GLN A 21 5.07 10.20 -20.81
C GLN A 21 5.91 9.93 -19.54
N LYS A 22 5.94 10.84 -18.56
CA LYS A 22 6.54 10.59 -17.23
C LYS A 22 5.87 9.41 -16.51
N THR A 23 4.54 9.32 -16.57
CA THR A 23 3.78 8.23 -15.93
C THR A 23 4.10 6.88 -16.58
N TYR A 24 4.14 6.82 -17.92
CA TYR A 24 4.47 5.62 -18.67
C TYR A 24 5.93 5.17 -18.49
N LYS A 25 6.87 6.14 -18.45
CA LYS A 25 8.29 5.87 -18.18
C LYS A 25 8.49 5.35 -16.76
N SER A 26 7.85 5.96 -15.76
CA SER A 26 7.94 5.51 -14.36
C SER A 26 7.41 4.09 -14.15
N ARG A 27 6.31 3.71 -14.83
CA ARG A 27 5.78 2.34 -14.85
C ARG A 27 6.72 1.33 -15.50
N ARG A 28 7.49 1.75 -16.51
CA ARG A 28 8.46 0.88 -17.18
C ARG A 28 9.68 0.63 -16.30
N TYR A 29 10.20 1.66 -15.63
CA TYR A 29 11.32 1.54 -14.70
C TYR A 29 10.94 0.75 -13.43
N SER A 30 9.73 0.90 -12.90
CA SER A 30 9.30 0.10 -11.74
C SER A 30 9.27 -1.40 -12.04
N ASN A 31 8.97 -1.80 -13.28
CA ASN A 31 8.93 -3.21 -13.65
C ASN A 31 10.32 -3.83 -13.89
N GLU A 32 11.35 -3.02 -14.08
CA GLU A 32 12.71 -3.51 -14.35
C GLU A 32 13.47 -3.85 -13.05
N PHE A 33 13.10 -3.23 -11.92
CA PHE A 33 13.73 -3.46 -10.62
C PHE A 33 12.97 -4.38 -9.67
N TYR A 34 11.68 -4.63 -9.94
CA TYR A 34 10.87 -5.58 -9.19
C TYR A 34 10.78 -6.92 -9.92
N THR A 35 11.11 -7.99 -9.23
CA THR A 35 10.81 -9.34 -9.73
C THR A 35 9.33 -9.65 -9.53
N GLU A 36 8.77 -10.59 -10.32
CA GLU A 36 7.39 -11.05 -10.10
C GLU A 36 7.19 -11.57 -8.67
N GLU A 37 8.22 -12.17 -8.09
CA GLU A 37 8.22 -12.67 -6.72
C GLU A 37 8.04 -11.55 -5.69
N ASP A 38 8.72 -10.41 -5.89
CA ASP A 38 8.60 -9.23 -5.03
C ASP A 38 7.18 -8.62 -5.11
N TYR A 39 6.58 -8.61 -6.31
CA TYR A 39 5.18 -8.16 -6.49
C TYR A 39 4.19 -9.07 -5.77
N ILE A 40 4.36 -10.38 -5.89
CA ILE A 40 3.53 -11.38 -5.19
C ILE A 40 3.70 -11.26 -3.68
N LEU A 41 4.93 -11.04 -3.20
CA LEU A 41 5.23 -10.85 -1.79
C LEU A 41 4.51 -9.62 -1.23
N ASN A 42 4.63 -8.48 -1.90
CA ASN A 42 4.00 -7.23 -1.47
C ASN A 42 2.47 -7.37 -1.48
N ARG A 43 1.90 -7.96 -2.53
CA ARG A 43 0.45 -8.22 -2.61
C ARG A 43 -0.04 -9.12 -1.49
N ARG A 44 0.70 -10.18 -1.15
CA ARG A 44 0.37 -11.07 -0.02
C ARG A 44 0.42 -10.35 1.31
N VAL A 45 1.44 -9.52 1.55
CA VAL A 45 1.56 -8.73 2.78
C VAL A 45 0.41 -7.72 2.90
N THR A 46 0.09 -7.01 1.83
CA THR A 46 -1.05 -6.07 1.79
C THR A 46 -2.38 -6.77 2.02
N LEU A 47 -2.60 -7.94 1.40
CA LEU A 47 -3.81 -8.73 1.61
C LEU A 47 -3.91 -9.22 3.06
N LEU A 48 -2.81 -9.71 3.65
CA LEU A 48 -2.78 -10.13 5.05
C LEU A 48 -3.12 -8.95 5.98
N TYR A 49 -2.51 -7.78 5.76
CA TYR A 49 -2.85 -6.56 6.51
C TYR A 49 -4.32 -6.22 6.40
N GLY A 50 -4.87 -6.19 5.18
CA GLY A 50 -6.29 -5.90 4.93
C GLY A 50 -7.22 -6.90 5.64
N ILE A 51 -6.88 -8.19 5.61
CA ILE A 51 -7.62 -9.24 6.33
C ILE A 51 -7.56 -9.01 7.83
N THR A 52 -6.38 -8.74 8.42
CA THR A 52 -6.28 -8.43 9.85
C THR A 52 -7.08 -7.20 10.24
N PHE A 53 -7.05 -6.15 9.41
CA PHE A 53 -7.81 -4.93 9.66
C PHE A 53 -9.33 -5.19 9.64
N LEU A 54 -9.81 -5.96 8.65
CA LEU A 54 -11.19 -6.40 8.60
C LEU A 54 -11.57 -7.24 9.82
N PHE A 55 -10.68 -8.12 10.27
CA PHE A 55 -10.92 -8.96 11.46
C PHE A 55 -11.04 -8.11 12.73
N LEU A 56 -10.18 -7.09 12.89
CA LEU A 56 -10.27 -6.14 14.01
C LEU A 56 -11.56 -5.32 13.94
N ALA A 57 -11.92 -4.79 12.77
CA ALA A 57 -13.17 -4.06 12.59
C ALA A 57 -14.38 -4.93 12.92
N PHE A 58 -14.39 -6.18 12.44
CA PHE A 58 -15.43 -7.14 12.74
C PHE A 58 -15.48 -7.49 14.23
N SER A 59 -14.33 -7.60 14.90
CA SER A 59 -14.26 -7.83 16.35
C SER A 59 -14.92 -6.71 17.14
N VAL A 60 -14.71 -5.44 16.74
CA VAL A 60 -15.36 -4.30 17.38
C VAL A 60 -16.88 -4.36 17.18
N VAL A 61 -17.33 -4.58 15.94
CA VAL A 61 -18.76 -4.67 15.62
C VAL A 61 -19.43 -5.83 16.36
N MET A 62 -18.79 -7.00 16.38
CA MET A 62 -19.30 -8.15 17.11
C MET A 62 -19.30 -7.93 18.62
N SER A 63 -18.30 -7.22 19.15
CA SER A 63 -18.29 -6.84 20.57
C SER A 63 -19.54 -6.04 20.92
N GLU A 64 -19.89 -5.02 20.13
CA GLU A 64 -21.10 -4.23 20.33
C GLU A 64 -22.38 -5.08 20.24
N ILE A 65 -22.50 -5.92 19.22
CA ILE A 65 -23.68 -6.81 19.03
C ILE A 65 -23.83 -7.75 20.22
N LEU A 66 -22.75 -8.42 20.65
CA LEU A 66 -22.80 -9.32 21.79
C LEU A 66 -23.13 -8.60 23.10
N SER A 67 -22.64 -7.37 23.28
CA SER A 67 -22.97 -6.58 24.48
C SER A 67 -24.46 -6.27 24.57
N ILE A 68 -25.12 -5.98 23.44
CA ILE A 68 -26.56 -5.74 23.38
C ILE A 68 -27.34 -7.04 23.63
N VAL A 69 -26.91 -8.16 23.06
CA VAL A 69 -27.64 -9.44 23.14
C VAL A 69 -27.59 -10.06 24.53
N PHE A 70 -26.45 -9.98 25.20
CA PHE A 70 -26.25 -10.63 26.49
C PHE A 70 -26.56 -9.72 27.69
N ASP A 71 -26.80 -8.42 27.48
CA ASP A 71 -26.97 -7.39 28.54
C ASP A 71 -25.79 -7.34 29.54
N GLU A 72 -24.71 -8.03 29.19
CA GLU A 72 -23.44 -8.08 29.90
C GLU A 72 -22.50 -7.09 29.18
N GLY A 73 -21.85 -6.21 29.95
CA GLY A 73 -20.81 -5.35 29.40
C GLY A 73 -19.61 -6.14 28.86
N LEU A 74 -18.55 -5.44 28.45
CA LEU A 74 -17.33 -5.92 27.76
C LEU A 74 -16.61 -7.17 28.34
N LEU A 75 -17.07 -7.71 29.46
CA LEU A 75 -16.52 -8.84 30.21
C LEU A 75 -17.26 -10.16 30.02
N SER A 76 -18.23 -10.24 29.10
CA SER A 76 -18.91 -11.50 28.82
C SER A 76 -17.90 -12.58 28.42
N PRO A 77 -17.97 -13.81 28.99
CA PRO A 77 -17.02 -14.88 28.69
C PRO A 77 -16.87 -15.16 27.18
N VAL A 78 -17.94 -14.99 26.42
CA VAL A 78 -17.95 -15.19 24.96
C VAL A 78 -17.10 -14.13 24.24
N GLN A 79 -17.21 -12.86 24.65
CA GLN A 79 -16.38 -11.78 24.10
C GLN A 79 -14.90 -11.98 24.44
N VAL A 80 -14.57 -12.44 25.65
CA VAL A 80 -13.18 -12.70 26.07
C VAL A 80 -12.54 -13.79 25.21
N VAL A 81 -13.26 -14.88 24.96
CA VAL A 81 -12.78 -15.97 24.09
C VAL A 81 -12.59 -15.47 22.66
N PHE A 82 -13.55 -14.72 22.13
CA PHE A 82 -13.49 -14.17 20.77
C PHE A 82 -12.29 -13.22 20.58
N HIS A 83 -12.08 -12.28 21.52
CA HIS A 83 -10.96 -11.36 21.47
C HIS A 83 -9.62 -12.06 21.64
N SER A 84 -9.55 -13.12 22.47
CA SER A 84 -8.33 -13.91 22.64
C SER A 84 -7.92 -14.61 21.34
N ILE A 85 -8.87 -15.22 20.63
CA ILE A 85 -8.61 -15.87 19.33
C ILE A 85 -8.16 -14.82 18.30
N SER A 86 -8.86 -13.68 18.25
CA SER A 86 -8.53 -12.56 17.38
C SER A 86 -7.12 -12.03 17.63
N PHE A 87 -6.73 -11.90 18.91
CA PHE A 87 -5.40 -11.47 19.31
C PHE A 87 -4.31 -12.45 18.88
N VAL A 88 -4.53 -13.76 19.06
CA VAL A 88 -3.58 -14.79 18.58
C VAL A 88 -3.42 -14.72 17.06
N GLY A 89 -4.52 -14.59 16.32
CA GLY A 89 -4.49 -14.42 14.86
C GLY A 89 -3.72 -13.17 14.42
N TYR A 90 -3.91 -12.06 15.14
CA TYR A 90 -3.16 -10.82 14.93
C TYR A 90 -1.66 -11.01 15.17
N VAL A 91 -1.26 -11.63 16.29
CA VAL A 91 0.16 -11.86 16.62
C VAL A 91 0.85 -12.74 15.57
N ILE A 92 0.18 -13.78 15.07
CA ILE A 92 0.73 -14.65 14.01
C ILE A 92 0.93 -13.85 12.72
N THR A 93 -0.07 -13.07 12.31
CA THR A 93 0.00 -12.25 11.10
C THR A 93 1.08 -11.17 11.23
N PHE A 94 1.14 -10.50 12.38
CA PHE A 94 2.17 -9.52 12.69
C PHE A 94 3.57 -10.13 12.62
N ARG A 95 3.79 -11.30 13.21
CA ARG A 95 5.08 -12.00 13.15
C ARG A 95 5.49 -12.35 11.71
N TYR A 96 4.53 -12.80 10.89
CA TYR A 96 4.78 -13.10 9.48
C TYR A 96 5.23 -11.85 8.70
N ILE A 97 4.54 -10.74 8.92
CA ILE A 97 4.81 -9.49 8.22
C ILE A 97 6.12 -8.87 8.72
N TYR A 98 6.33 -8.82 10.04
CA TYR A 98 7.54 -8.24 10.64
C TYR A 98 8.80 -8.88 10.09
N LYS A 99 8.80 -10.21 9.90
CA LYS A 99 9.92 -10.93 9.29
C LYS A 99 10.19 -10.52 7.83
N LYS A 100 9.16 -10.10 7.10
CA LYS A 100 9.22 -9.72 5.69
C LYS A 100 9.45 -8.23 5.47
N GLN A 101 9.15 -7.42 6.48
CA GLN A 101 9.28 -5.96 6.41
C GLN A 101 10.73 -5.53 6.14
N TYR A 102 11.71 -6.14 6.82
CA TYR A 102 13.13 -5.85 6.58
C TYR A 102 13.55 -6.09 5.12
N TYR A 103 13.14 -7.22 4.54
CA TYR A 103 13.44 -7.56 3.15
C TYR A 103 12.79 -6.55 2.18
N ILE A 104 11.54 -6.14 2.46
CA ILE A 104 10.81 -5.17 1.64
C ILE A 104 11.46 -3.79 1.73
N GLU A 105 11.84 -3.35 2.93
CA GLU A 105 12.52 -2.06 3.15
C GLU A 105 13.87 -2.02 2.45
N GLU A 106 14.70 -3.05 2.61
CA GLU A 106 16.01 -3.12 1.96
C GLU A 106 15.90 -3.07 0.43
N LYS A 107 14.95 -3.82 -0.14
CA LYS A 107 14.66 -3.78 -1.58
C LYS A 107 14.15 -2.42 -2.04
N ASN A 108 13.22 -1.80 -1.32
CA ASN A 108 12.74 -0.47 -1.64
C ASN A 108 13.87 0.56 -1.67
N VAL A 109 14.75 0.53 -0.67
CA VAL A 109 15.91 1.44 -0.60
C VAL A 109 16.83 1.25 -1.83
N GLN A 110 17.05 0.01 -2.26
CA GLN A 110 17.84 -0.28 -3.47
C GLN A 110 17.16 0.26 -4.73
N VAL A 111 15.85 0.06 -4.88
CA VAL A 111 15.07 0.57 -6.00
C VAL A 111 15.15 2.10 -6.05
N PHE A 112 14.90 2.79 -4.94
CA PHE A 112 14.98 4.25 -4.87
C PHE A 112 16.36 4.79 -5.18
N ARG A 113 17.43 4.13 -4.70
CA ARG A 113 18.80 4.54 -4.99
C ARG A 113 19.14 4.38 -6.48
N ASN A 114 18.69 3.30 -7.10
CA ASN A 114 18.90 3.07 -8.53
C ASN A 114 18.10 4.05 -9.39
N GLN A 115 16.85 4.34 -8.99
CA GLN A 115 16.00 5.30 -9.67
C GLN A 115 16.59 6.72 -9.60
N LYS A 116 17.06 7.14 -8.42
CA LYS A 116 17.74 8.43 -8.26
C LYS A 116 18.97 8.57 -9.17
N LYS A 117 19.77 7.52 -9.35
CA LYS A 117 20.92 7.53 -10.25
C LYS A 117 20.51 7.69 -11.72
N ILE A 118 19.38 7.10 -12.12
CA ILE A 118 18.85 7.24 -13.48
C ILE A 118 18.33 8.65 -13.69
N ASP A 119 17.57 9.18 -12.73
CA ASP A 119 17.04 10.55 -12.81
C ASP A 119 18.17 11.59 -12.88
N GLU A 120 19.22 11.45 -12.05
CA GLU A 120 20.42 12.30 -12.10
C GLU A 120 21.20 12.17 -13.43
N ALA A 121 21.21 10.98 -14.04
CA ALA A 121 21.84 10.75 -15.33
C ALA A 121 21.03 11.32 -16.50
N GLU A 122 19.70 11.32 -16.39
CA GLU A 122 18.83 11.97 -17.37
C GLU A 122 18.90 13.49 -17.27
N GLU A 123 18.94 14.04 -16.05
CA GLU A 123 19.07 15.49 -15.81
C GLU A 123 20.40 16.07 -16.31
N LYS A 124 21.48 15.26 -16.34
CA LYS A 124 22.77 15.65 -16.92
C LYS A 124 22.87 15.54 -18.44
N ASN A 125 21.93 14.83 -19.09
CA ASN A 125 21.91 14.61 -20.53
C ASN A 125 20.93 15.54 -21.27
N TRP A 126 20.29 16.47 -20.55
CA TRP A 126 19.51 17.59 -21.07
C TRP A 126 20.26 18.90 -20.83
#